data_AF-A0A3P6DYX3-F1
#
_entry.id   AF-A0A3P6DYX3-F1
#
_cell.length_a   1.000
_cell.length_b   1.000
_cell.length_c   1.000
_cell.angle_alpha   90.00
_cell.angle_beta   90.00
_cell.angle_gamma   90.00
#
_symmetry.space_group_name_H-M   'P 1'
#
loop_
_entity.id
_entity.type
_entity.pdbx_description
1 polymer ?
#
loop_
_entity_poly.entity_id
_entity_poly.type
_entity_poly.pdbx_seq_one_letter_code
_entity_poly.pdbx_strand_id
1 'polypeptide(L)'
;MTLFLKPLIIFLHDSWLALLSLLNYGWSSEEAAGVPKRLQASIKTTWGRQLRSSLMVPLFKCLVAFCLIISLLVFIEGVYMNLVVLYVKLFKRKPEKVYKWKPMQEDIELGDESYPMVLVQIPMYNEKEVLKLSIGAACRLTWPLDRLIVQVLDDSTDETIKELVNNECAKWESN
;
A
#
# COMPACT_ATOMS: atom_id res chain seq x y z
N MET A 1 -23.29 -1.98 8.94
CA MET A 1 -23.14 -0.50 8.97
C MET A 1 -21.82 0.00 9.56
N THR A 2 -21.01 -0.86 10.22
CA THR A 2 -19.83 -0.48 11.01
C THR A 2 -18.47 -0.57 10.28
N LEU A 3 -18.42 -1.11 9.05
CA LEU A 3 -17.18 -1.26 8.28
C LEU A 3 -16.71 0.03 7.58
N PHE A 4 -17.61 1.01 7.38
CA PHE A 4 -17.32 2.24 6.61
C PHE A 4 -16.95 3.46 7.47
N LEU A 5 -17.23 3.45 8.77
CA LEU A 5 -16.80 4.54 9.66
C LEU A 5 -15.34 4.40 10.10
N LYS A 6 -14.77 3.19 10.05
CA LYS A 6 -13.39 2.93 10.46
C LYS A 6 -12.35 3.80 9.71
N PRO A 7 -12.33 3.85 8.36
CA PRO A 7 -11.34 4.66 7.65
C PRO A 7 -11.53 6.16 7.88
N LEU A 8 -12.78 6.64 8.03
CA LEU A 8 -13.06 8.05 8.30
C LEU A 8 -12.62 8.46 9.71
N ILE A 9 -12.82 7.59 10.71
CA ILE A 9 -12.41 7.81 12.10
C ILE A 9 -10.88 7.77 12.23
N ILE A 10 -10.21 6.84 11.54
CA ILE A 10 -8.74 6.76 11.50
C ILE A 10 -8.17 8.03 10.86
N PHE A 11 -8.70 8.46 9.71
CA PHE A 11 -8.26 9.68 9.04
C PHE A 11 -8.45 10.95 9.91
N LEU A 12 -9.59 11.07 10.60
CA LEU A 12 -9.84 12.16 11.54
C LEU A 12 -8.93 12.12 12.77
N HIS A 13 -8.62 10.92 13.28
CA HIS A 13 -7.73 10.71 14.42
C HIS A 13 -6.28 11.08 14.09
N ASP A 14 -5.76 10.58 12.97
CA ASP A 14 -4.37 10.82 12.55
C ASP A 14 -4.15 12.29 12.18
N SER A 15 -5.16 12.93 11.55
CA SER A 15 -5.13 14.36 11.27
C SER A 15 -5.11 15.22 12.55
N TRP A 16 -5.85 14.81 13.58
CA TRP A 16 -5.87 15.48 14.89
C TRP A 16 -4.54 15.34 15.64
N LEU A 17 -3.94 14.14 15.63
CA LEU A 17 -2.64 13.88 16.25
C LEU A 17 -1.50 14.65 15.57
N ALA A 18 -1.53 14.77 14.24
CA ALA A 18 -0.58 15.59 13.49
C ALA A 18 -0.68 17.08 13.86
N LEU A 19 -1.90 17.58 14.05
CA LEU A 19 -2.15 18.97 14.46
C LEU A 19 -1.64 19.25 15.89
N LEU A 20 -1.87 18.31 16.81
CA LEU A 20 -1.38 18.39 18.20
C LEU A 20 0.15 18.30 18.27
N SER A 21 0.77 17.45 17.45
CA SER A 21 2.22 17.35 17.34
C SER A 21 2.84 18.67 16.85
N LEU A 22 2.24 19.28 15.83
CA LEU A 22 2.67 20.58 15.30
C LEU A 22 2.49 21.73 16.32
N LEU A 23 1.43 21.71 17.12
CA LEU A 23 1.20 22.69 18.19
C LEU A 23 2.18 22.53 19.36
N ASN A 24 2.56 21.30 19.71
CA ASN A 24 3.49 21.04 20.81
C ASN A 24 4.97 21.20 20.43
N TYR A 25 5.35 21.04 19.16
CA TYR A 25 6.74 21.18 18.72
C TYR A 25 7.16 22.65 18.46
N GLY A 26 6.21 23.59 18.46
CA GLY A 26 6.38 24.95 17.97
C GLY A 26 6.79 26.03 18.98
N TRP A 27 7.11 25.70 20.23
CA TRP A 27 7.56 26.71 21.21
C TRP A 27 8.45 26.13 22.31
N SER A 28 9.74 25.95 22.01
CA SER A 28 10.79 25.93 23.04
C SER A 28 12.05 26.52 22.42
N SER A 29 12.27 27.81 22.66
CA SER A 29 13.44 28.53 22.17
C SER A 29 13.99 29.40 23.28
N GLU A 30 14.80 28.82 24.15
CA GLU A 30 15.79 29.54 24.95
C GLU A 30 16.83 28.57 25.49
N GLU A 31 18.01 28.51 24.84
CA GLU A 31 19.31 28.32 25.51
C GLU A 31 20.45 28.26 24.48
N ALA A 32 21.19 29.37 24.35
CA ALA A 32 22.56 29.37 23.82
C ALA A 32 23.31 30.59 24.37
N ALA A 33 23.86 30.43 25.57
CA ALA A 33 24.79 31.35 26.20
C ALA A 33 26.21 31.16 25.64
N GLY A 34 26.96 32.25 25.41
CA GLY A 34 28.42 32.14 25.28
C GLY A 34 29.19 33.06 24.33
N VAL A 35 28.60 34.08 23.69
CA VAL A 35 29.41 35.11 23.00
C VAL A 35 28.87 36.53 23.26
N PRO A 36 29.73 37.56 23.33
CA PRO A 36 29.36 38.89 23.82
C PRO A 36 28.08 39.42 23.16
N LYS A 37 27.06 39.68 23.99
CA LYS A 37 25.66 39.95 23.60
C LYS A 37 25.52 41.07 22.55
N ARG A 38 26.45 42.03 22.51
CA ARG A 38 26.43 43.15 21.56
C ARG A 38 26.83 42.78 20.12
N LEU A 39 27.80 41.89 19.91
CA LEU A 39 28.21 41.50 18.55
C LEU A 39 27.28 40.43 17.95
N GLN A 40 26.81 39.49 18.78
CA GLN A 40 25.78 38.52 18.35
C GLN A 40 24.45 39.17 18.04
N ALA A 41 23.98 40.11 18.87
CA ALA A 41 22.70 40.75 18.63
C ALA A 41 22.69 41.52 17.30
N SER A 42 23.80 42.15 16.89
CA SER A 42 23.85 42.93 15.65
C SER A 42 23.93 42.06 14.39
N ILE A 43 24.76 41.00 14.40
CA ILE A 43 24.96 40.12 13.24
C ILE A 43 23.82 39.10 13.09
N LYS A 44 23.32 38.53 14.21
CA LYS A 44 22.30 37.48 14.23
C LYS A 44 20.89 38.01 13.93
N THR A 45 20.60 39.27 14.27
CA THR A 45 19.28 39.87 14.01
C THR A 45 19.10 40.39 12.59
N THR A 46 20.19 40.71 11.89
CA THR A 46 20.12 41.22 10.51
C THR A 46 20.24 40.08 9.50
N TRP A 47 21.26 39.23 9.61
CA TRP A 47 21.48 38.11 8.68
C TRP A 47 20.46 36.97 8.86
N GLY A 48 20.18 36.58 10.12
CA GLY A 48 19.23 35.52 10.41
C GLY A 48 17.79 35.89 10.04
N ARG A 49 17.40 37.15 10.21
CA ARG A 49 16.06 37.65 9.86
C ARG A 49 15.88 37.76 8.35
N GLN A 50 16.92 38.18 7.64
CA GLN A 50 16.89 38.36 6.18
C GLN A 50 17.01 37.04 5.41
N LEU A 51 17.82 36.09 5.89
CA LEU A 51 17.87 34.73 5.34
C LEU A 51 16.57 33.96 5.64
N ARG A 52 16.02 34.10 6.86
CA ARG A 52 14.77 33.46 7.25
C ARG A 52 13.58 33.99 6.45
N SER A 53 13.46 35.31 6.26
CA SER A 53 12.37 35.89 5.47
C SER A 53 12.50 35.60 3.98
N SER A 54 13.72 35.56 3.43
CA SER A 54 13.93 35.42 1.99
C SER A 54 13.94 33.97 1.51
N LEU A 55 14.31 33.00 2.36
CA LEU A 55 14.46 31.60 1.95
C LEU A 55 13.58 30.64 2.77
N MET A 56 13.60 30.74 4.10
CA MET A 56 12.84 29.79 4.94
C MET A 56 11.33 30.00 4.80
N VAL A 57 10.84 31.24 4.90
CA VAL A 57 9.40 31.54 4.81
C VAL A 57 8.79 31.10 3.47
N PRO A 58 9.35 31.41 2.28
CA PRO A 58 8.78 30.91 1.02
C PRO A 58 8.89 29.39 0.90
N LEU A 59 9.99 28.77 1.36
CA LEU A 59 10.14 27.32 1.35
C LEU A 59 9.05 26.61 2.16
N PHE A 60 8.82 27.06 3.40
CA PHE A 60 7.75 26.50 4.25
C PHE A 60 6.36 26.75 3.65
N LYS A 61 6.13 27.92 3.04
CA LYS A 61 4.87 28.19 2.32
C LYS A 61 4.66 27.23 1.14
N CYS A 62 5.70 26.95 0.36
CA CYS A 62 5.65 26.00 -0.74
C CYS A 62 5.35 24.58 -0.23
N LEU A 63 6.02 24.15 0.86
CA LEU A 63 5.79 22.84 1.46
C LEU A 63 4.37 22.68 2.00
N VAL A 64 3.86 23.69 2.71
CA VAL A 64 2.48 23.70 3.20
C VAL A 64 1.49 23.66 2.04
N ALA A 65 1.72 24.45 0.97
CA ALA A 65 0.87 24.41 -0.21
C ALA A 65 0.88 23.03 -0.87
N PHE A 66 2.04 22.38 -0.99
CA PHE A 66 2.16 21.03 -1.53
C PHE A 66 1.40 20.01 -0.67
N CYS A 67 1.52 20.08 0.65
CA CYS A 67 0.78 19.23 1.58
C CYS A 67 -0.73 19.41 1.40
N LEU A 68 -1.21 20.66 1.33
CA LEU A 68 -2.63 20.96 1.11
C LEU A 68 -3.14 20.41 -0.23
N ILE A 69 -2.34 20.49 -1.30
CA ILE A 69 -2.69 19.93 -2.60
C ILE A 69 -2.86 18.41 -2.51
N ILE A 70 -1.90 17.71 -1.88
CA ILE A 70 -1.99 16.25 -1.72
C ILE A 70 -3.20 15.87 -0.86
N SER A 71 -3.42 16.56 0.26
CA SER A 71 -4.60 16.31 1.11
C SER A 71 -5.91 16.49 0.33
N LEU A 72 -5.99 17.49 -0.54
CA LEU A 72 -7.17 17.74 -1.36
C LEU A 72 -7.38 16.67 -2.43
N LEU A 73 -6.30 16.19 -3.08
CA LEU A 73 -6.38 15.10 -4.04
C LEU A 73 -6.90 13.80 -3.39
N VAL A 74 -6.34 13.42 -2.24
CA VAL A 74 -6.78 12.23 -1.48
C VAL A 74 -8.23 12.38 -1.03
N PHE A 75 -8.63 13.59 -0.61
CA PHE A 75 -10.01 13.86 -0.24
C PHE A 75 -10.96 13.71 -1.43
N ILE A 76 -10.60 14.23 -2.62
CA ILE A 76 -11.41 14.08 -3.84
C ILE A 76 -11.56 12.61 -4.22
N GLU A 77 -10.49 11.82 -4.16
CA GLU A 77 -10.56 10.38 -4.43
C GLU A 77 -11.50 9.68 -3.46
N GLY A 78 -11.40 10.00 -2.17
CA GLY A 78 -12.31 9.47 -1.15
C GLY A 78 -13.78 9.83 -1.41
N VAL A 79 -14.07 11.08 -1.78
CA VAL A 79 -15.43 11.52 -2.13
C VAL A 79 -15.92 10.81 -3.38
N TYR A 80 -15.07 10.68 -4.42
CA TYR A 80 -15.41 9.98 -5.65
C TYR A 80 -15.81 8.52 -5.39
N MET A 81 -15.00 7.77 -4.64
CA MET A 81 -15.31 6.37 -4.31
C MET A 81 -16.62 6.25 -3.52
N ASN A 82 -16.87 7.16 -2.58
CA ASN A 82 -18.14 7.18 -1.82
C ASN A 82 -19.35 7.51 -2.70
N LEU A 83 -19.22 8.46 -3.64
CA LEU A 83 -20.27 8.80 -4.60
C LEU A 83 -20.58 7.62 -5.54
N VAL A 84 -19.57 6.91 -6.04
CA VAL A 84 -19.75 5.71 -6.87
C VAL A 84 -20.50 4.63 -6.09
N VAL A 85 -20.10 4.36 -4.84
CA VAL A 85 -20.77 3.37 -4.00
C VAL A 85 -22.22 3.79 -3.68
N LEU A 86 -22.46 5.06 -3.36
CA LEU A 86 -23.80 5.59 -3.12
C LEU A 86 -24.67 5.47 -4.38
N TYR A 87 -24.13 5.82 -5.54
CA TYR A 87 -24.79 5.65 -6.84
C TYR A 87 -25.16 4.18 -7.07
N VAL A 88 -24.21 3.25 -6.95
CA VAL A 88 -24.47 1.81 -7.14
C VAL A 88 -25.54 1.29 -6.16
N LYS A 89 -25.52 1.76 -4.91
CA LYS A 89 -26.52 1.41 -3.88
C LYS A 89 -27.90 1.98 -4.18
N LEU A 90 -28.01 3.25 -4.56
CA LEU A 90 -29.28 3.91 -4.90
C LEU A 90 -29.93 3.27 -6.13
N PHE A 91 -29.13 3.01 -7.17
CA PHE A 91 -29.60 2.37 -8.40
C PHE A 91 -29.69 0.84 -8.30
N LYS A 92 -29.43 0.26 -7.11
CA LYS A 92 -29.48 -1.18 -6.80
C LYS A 92 -28.85 -2.04 -7.91
N ARG A 93 -27.77 -1.55 -8.52
CA ARG A 93 -27.01 -2.30 -9.53
C ARG A 93 -26.17 -3.34 -8.81
N LYS A 94 -26.82 -4.42 -8.40
CA LYS A 94 -26.13 -5.59 -7.87
C LYS A 94 -25.33 -6.23 -9.01
N PRO A 95 -24.08 -6.65 -8.77
CA PRO A 95 -23.29 -7.40 -9.76
C PRO A 95 -24.06 -8.65 -10.24
N GLU A 96 -24.86 -9.25 -9.37
CA GLU A 96 -25.78 -10.37 -9.66
C GLU A 96 -26.73 -10.14 -10.85
N LYS A 97 -27.10 -8.88 -11.17
CA LYS A 97 -27.99 -8.55 -12.29
C LYS A 97 -27.24 -8.13 -13.56
N VAL A 98 -26.00 -7.68 -13.42
CA VAL A 98 -25.16 -7.20 -14.53
C VAL A 98 -24.39 -8.37 -15.15
N TYR A 99 -23.88 -9.27 -14.31
CA TYR A 99 -23.32 -10.53 -14.76
C TYR A 99 -24.46 -11.55 -14.82
N LYS A 100 -24.90 -11.89 -16.04
CA LYS A 100 -25.72 -13.09 -16.27
C LYS A 100 -24.90 -14.29 -15.84
N TRP A 101 -24.99 -14.66 -14.57
CA TRP A 101 -24.47 -15.92 -14.06
C TRP A 101 -25.20 -17.05 -14.78
N LYS A 102 -24.54 -17.65 -15.77
CA LYS A 102 -24.90 -19.01 -16.17
C LYS A 102 -24.24 -19.91 -15.13
N PRO A 103 -24.92 -20.94 -14.61
CA PRO A 103 -24.21 -22.00 -13.91
C PRO A 103 -23.08 -22.47 -14.84
N MET A 104 -21.88 -22.60 -14.28
CA MET A 104 -20.75 -23.19 -14.98
C MET A 104 -21.26 -24.53 -15.52
N GLN A 105 -21.22 -24.73 -16.85
CA GLN A 105 -21.64 -26.01 -17.41
C GLN A 105 -20.73 -27.09 -16.81
N GLU A 106 -21.28 -28.25 -16.51
CA GLU A 106 -20.49 -29.40 -16.05
C GLU A 106 -19.39 -29.65 -17.09
N ASP A 107 -18.15 -29.38 -16.69
CA ASP A 107 -17.00 -29.49 -17.57
C ASP A 107 -16.86 -30.94 -18.03
N ILE A 108 -16.74 -31.12 -19.34
CA ILE A 108 -16.57 -32.43 -20.00
C ILE A 108 -15.26 -33.12 -19.56
N GLU A 109 -14.38 -32.40 -18.85
CA GLU A 109 -13.15 -32.89 -18.21
C GLU A 109 -13.38 -33.47 -16.79
N LEU A 110 -14.61 -33.85 -16.45
CA LEU A 110 -14.92 -34.78 -15.36
C LEU A 110 -14.30 -36.16 -15.64
N GLY A 111 -12.96 -36.23 -15.60
CA GLY A 111 -12.30 -37.46 -15.21
C GLY A 111 -12.72 -37.75 -13.78
N ASP A 112 -13.26 -38.94 -13.51
CA ASP A 112 -13.71 -39.48 -12.21
C ASP A 112 -14.29 -38.42 -11.22
N GLU A 113 -15.60 -38.47 -10.96
CA GLU A 113 -16.48 -37.43 -10.35
C GLU A 113 -15.99 -36.68 -9.07
N SER A 114 -14.84 -37.05 -8.50
CA SER A 114 -14.29 -36.50 -7.28
C SER A 114 -13.20 -35.43 -7.46
N TYR A 115 -12.41 -35.41 -8.55
CA TYR A 115 -11.26 -34.47 -8.69
C TYR A 115 -10.95 -34.04 -10.15
N PRO A 116 -11.27 -32.81 -10.58
CA PRO A 116 -10.87 -32.29 -11.90
C PRO A 116 -9.34 -32.07 -12.03
N MET A 117 -8.89 -31.84 -13.27
CA MET A 117 -7.54 -31.33 -13.52
C MET A 117 -7.43 -29.89 -13.02
N VAL A 118 -6.42 -29.59 -12.20
CA VAL A 118 -6.22 -28.27 -11.59
C VAL A 118 -4.83 -27.74 -11.90
N LEU A 119 -4.79 -26.50 -12.40
CA LEU A 119 -3.57 -25.70 -12.57
C LEU A 119 -3.52 -24.61 -11.50
N VAL A 120 -2.52 -24.66 -10.62
CA VAL A 120 -2.22 -23.62 -9.63
C VAL A 120 -1.13 -22.73 -10.19
N GLN A 121 -1.46 -21.47 -10.50
CA GLN A 121 -0.50 -20.48 -10.99
C GLN A 121 -0.04 -19.56 -9.86
N ILE A 122 1.28 -19.47 -9.66
CA ILE A 122 1.92 -18.64 -8.64
C ILE A 122 2.72 -17.54 -9.35
N PRO A 123 2.14 -16.34 -9.56
CA PRO A 123 2.88 -15.20 -10.10
C PRO A 123 3.81 -14.61 -9.03
N MET A 124 5.06 -14.33 -9.39
CA MET A 124 6.07 -13.75 -8.50
C MET A 124 6.90 -12.67 -9.21
N TYR A 125 7.29 -11.65 -8.44
CA TYR A 125 8.19 -10.57 -8.90
C TYR A 125 9.01 -10.02 -7.73
N ASN A 126 10.28 -10.41 -7.66
CA ASN A 126 11.26 -10.03 -6.62
C ASN A 126 10.83 -10.32 -5.15
N GLU A 127 9.98 -11.33 -4.93
CA GLU A 127 9.40 -11.68 -3.60
C GLU A 127 10.15 -12.83 -2.90
N LYS A 128 11.35 -12.56 -2.38
CA LYS A 128 12.23 -13.59 -1.80
C LYS A 128 11.67 -14.25 -0.54
N GLU A 129 11.01 -13.49 0.32
CA GLU A 129 10.52 -13.96 1.63
C GLU A 129 9.35 -14.93 1.50
N VAL A 130 8.54 -14.75 0.46
CA VAL A 130 7.24 -15.43 0.28
C VAL A 130 7.33 -16.63 -0.68
N LEU A 131 8.39 -16.70 -1.48
CA LEU A 131 8.69 -17.77 -2.45
C LEU A 131 8.57 -19.17 -1.85
N LYS A 132 9.32 -19.47 -0.79
CA LYS A 132 9.34 -20.82 -0.17
C LYS A 132 8.01 -21.21 0.44
N LEU A 133 7.31 -20.23 1.03
CA LEU A 133 6.02 -20.45 1.65
C LEU A 133 4.94 -20.74 0.61
N SER A 134 4.95 -20.00 -0.50
CA SER A 134 3.94 -20.10 -1.55
C SER A 134 4.08 -21.37 -2.36
N ILE A 135 5.29 -21.67 -2.85
CA ILE A 135 5.57 -22.90 -3.59
C ILE A 135 5.31 -24.10 -2.69
N GLY A 136 5.82 -24.09 -1.45
CA GLY A 136 5.60 -25.19 -0.52
C GLY A 136 4.14 -25.35 -0.08
N ALA A 137 3.34 -24.28 -0.02
CA ALA A 137 1.91 -24.39 0.26
C ALA A 137 1.16 -25.03 -0.92
N ALA A 138 1.48 -24.64 -2.16
CA ALA A 138 0.87 -25.22 -3.36
C ALA A 138 1.24 -26.69 -3.54
N CYS A 139 2.50 -27.06 -3.38
CA CYS A 139 2.96 -28.46 -3.49
C CYS A 139 2.43 -29.37 -2.36
N ARG A 140 1.93 -28.81 -1.24
CA ARG A 140 1.31 -29.57 -0.14
C ARG A 140 -0.20 -29.67 -0.22
N LEU A 141 -0.82 -29.16 -1.30
CA LEU A 141 -2.25 -29.34 -1.51
C LEU A 141 -2.57 -30.82 -1.60
N THR A 142 -3.59 -31.26 -0.88
CA THR A 142 -4.09 -32.64 -0.96
C THR A 142 -4.93 -32.76 -2.23
N TRP A 143 -4.28 -33.11 -3.34
CA TRP A 143 -4.89 -33.37 -4.63
C TRP A 143 -4.17 -34.56 -5.31
N PRO A 144 -4.85 -35.35 -6.15
CA PRO A 144 -4.16 -36.36 -6.96
C PRO A 144 -3.00 -35.76 -7.77
N LEU A 145 -1.80 -36.32 -7.63
CA LEU A 145 -0.57 -35.79 -8.23
C LEU A 145 -0.61 -35.78 -9.77
N ASP A 146 -1.30 -36.75 -10.36
CA ASP A 146 -1.54 -36.85 -11.80
C ASP A 146 -2.50 -35.77 -12.32
N ARG A 147 -3.16 -35.02 -11.41
CA ARG A 147 -4.18 -34.02 -11.73
C ARG A 147 -3.91 -32.64 -11.14
N LEU A 148 -2.75 -32.44 -10.54
CA LEU A 148 -2.31 -31.15 -10.00
C LEU A 148 -1.07 -30.68 -10.75
N ILE A 149 -1.19 -29.53 -11.40
CA ILE A 149 -0.06 -28.85 -12.04
C ILE A 149 0.20 -27.57 -11.27
N VAL A 150 1.40 -27.39 -10.74
CA VAL A 150 1.83 -26.14 -10.08
C VAL A 150 2.75 -25.41 -11.04
N GLN A 151 2.35 -24.21 -11.47
CA GLN A 151 3.10 -23.37 -12.39
C GLN A 151 3.55 -22.09 -11.68
N VAL A 152 4.87 -21.89 -11.60
CA VAL A 152 5.45 -20.67 -11.03
C VAL A 152 5.79 -19.71 -12.17
N LEU A 153 5.16 -18.53 -12.17
CA LEU A 153 5.40 -17.47 -13.16
C LEU A 153 6.29 -16.41 -12.51
N ASP A 154 7.60 -16.58 -12.65
CA ASP A 154 8.58 -15.62 -12.11
C ASP A 154 9.02 -14.62 -13.19
N ASP A 155 8.63 -13.36 -13.03
CA ASP A 155 9.05 -12.24 -13.90
C ASP A 155 10.11 -11.36 -13.21
N SER A 156 10.74 -11.88 -12.15
CA SER A 156 11.78 -11.17 -11.38
C SER A 156 12.91 -10.67 -12.28
N THR A 157 13.51 -9.55 -11.91
CA THR A 157 14.71 -9.02 -12.57
C THR A 157 16.00 -9.42 -11.86
N ASP A 158 15.92 -9.78 -10.59
CA ASP A 158 17.06 -10.22 -9.78
C ASP A 158 17.39 -11.69 -10.05
N GLU A 159 18.60 -11.94 -10.56
CA GLU A 159 19.09 -13.28 -10.88
C GLU A 159 19.18 -14.19 -9.64
N THR A 160 19.49 -13.62 -8.47
CA THR A 160 19.54 -14.37 -7.21
C THR A 160 18.17 -14.92 -6.84
N ILE A 161 17.12 -14.14 -7.11
CA ILE A 161 15.74 -14.55 -6.81
C ILE A 161 15.32 -15.66 -7.77
N LYS A 162 15.62 -15.52 -9.07
CA LYS A 162 15.36 -16.58 -10.07
C LYS A 162 16.02 -17.90 -9.69
N GLU A 163 17.29 -17.86 -9.25
CA GLU A 163 18.01 -19.06 -8.83
C GLU A 163 17.35 -19.70 -7.61
N LEU A 164 16.88 -18.91 -6.64
CA LEU A 164 16.13 -19.41 -5.49
C LEU A 164 14.80 -20.06 -5.89
N VAL A 165 14.08 -19.49 -6.88
CA VAL A 165 12.84 -20.08 -7.40
C VAL A 165 13.11 -21.45 -8.00
N ASN A 166 14.11 -21.54 -8.88
CA ASN A 166 14.49 -22.77 -9.57
C ASN A 166 14.93 -23.85 -8.56
N ASN A 167 15.73 -23.47 -7.57
CA ASN A 167 16.19 -24.39 -6.52
C ASN A 167 15.03 -24.92 -5.66
N GLU A 168 14.05 -24.09 -5.31
CA GLU A 168 12.88 -24.57 -4.55
C GLU A 168 12.00 -25.46 -5.44
N CYS A 169 11.81 -25.13 -6.72
CA CYS A 169 11.06 -25.99 -7.66
C CYS A 169 11.71 -27.36 -7.83
N ALA A 170 13.03 -27.43 -8.07
CA ALA A 170 13.77 -28.68 -8.22
C ALA A 170 13.71 -29.55 -6.95
N LYS A 171 13.72 -28.92 -5.77
CA LYS A 171 13.56 -29.63 -4.50
C LYS A 171 12.20 -30.31 -4.40
N TRP A 172 11.12 -29.66 -4.83
CA TRP A 172 9.77 -30.25 -4.81
C TRP A 172 9.53 -31.26 -5.92
N GLU A 173 10.23 -31.14 -7.07
CA GLU A 173 10.19 -32.14 -8.14
C GLU A 173 10.86 -33.47 -7.71
N SER A 174 11.88 -33.40 -6.84
CA SER A 174 12.61 -34.59 -6.36
C SER A 174 11.95 -35.38 -5.21
N ASN A 175 10.81 -34.90 -4.69
CA ASN A 175 10.06 -35.50 -3.56
C ASN A 175 8.91 -36.38 -4.05
#